data_AF-A0A7L2R2J3-F1
#
_entry.id   AF-A0A7L2R2J3-F1
#
_cell.length_a   1.000
_cell.length_b   1.000
_cell.length_c   1.000
_cell.angle_alpha   90.00
_cell.angle_beta   90.00
_cell.angle_gamma   90.00
#
_symmetry.space_group_name_H-M   'P 1'
#
loop_
_entity.id
_entity.type
_entity.pdbx_description
1 polymer ?
#
loop_
_entity_poly.entity_id
_entity_poly.type
_entity_poly.pdbx_seq_one_letter_code
_entity_poly.pdbx_strand_id
1 'polypeptide(L)' 'SLQVEGLTVSSQQFAESISEPGKAFLDAEFDGILGLAYPSLAVDGVTPVFDNMMAQNLVELPIFSVYMSSYVHGFAKG' A
#
# COMPACT_ATOMS: atom_id res chain seq x y z
N SER A 1 -11.20 -6.69 7.43
CA SER A 1 -10.11 -5.81 7.91
C SER A 1 -8.94 -5.96 6.98
N LEU A 2 -8.06 -4.95 6.92
CA LEU A 2 -6.77 -5.04 6.22
C LEU A 2 -5.68 -5.24 7.27
N GLN A 3 -4.72 -6.12 7.02
CA GLN A 3 -3.58 -6.33 7.90
C GLN A 3 -2.29 -5.89 7.21
N VAL A 4 -1.46 -5.11 7.91
CA VAL A 4 -0.13 -4.70 7.47
C VAL A 4 0.82 -4.99 8.62
N GLU A 5 1.65 -6.04 8.49
CA GLU A 5 2.70 -6.44 9.46
C GLU A 5 2.30 -6.23 10.94
N GLY A 6 1.34 -7.02 11.42
CA GLY A 6 0.88 -6.99 12.82
C GLY A 6 -0.16 -5.91 13.15
N LEU A 7 -0.33 -4.88 12.31
CA LEU A 7 -1.38 -3.88 12.48
C LEU A 7 -2.65 -4.31 11.74
N THR A 8 -3.79 -4.33 12.44
CA THR A 8 -5.11 -4.62 11.85
C THR A 8 -5.91 -3.33 11.71
N VAL A 9 -6.10 -2.88 10.48
CA VAL A 9 -6.94 -1.73 10.14
C VAL A 9 -8.38 -2.21 9.94
N SER A 10 -9.27 -1.77 10.81
CA SER A 10 -10.69 -2.14 10.77
C SER A 10 -11.43 -1.30 9.74
N SER A 11 -12.41 -1.92 9.06
CA SER A 11 -13.30 -1.26 8.09
C SER A 11 -12.58 -0.50 6.95
N GLN A 12 -11.37 -0.90 6.60
CA GLN A 12 -10.67 -0.35 5.44
C GLN A 12 -11.42 -0.68 4.15
N GLN A 13 -11.80 0.35 3.40
CA GLN A 13 -12.32 0.23 2.04
C GLN A 13 -11.15 0.16 1.05
N PHE A 14 -11.29 -0.64 0.01
CA PHE A 14 -10.34 -0.71 -1.11
C PHE A 14 -11.11 -0.94 -2.40
N ALA A 15 -10.52 -0.56 -3.54
CA ALA A 15 -11.11 -0.81 -4.84
C ALA A 15 -10.72 -2.22 -5.30
N GLU A 16 -11.71 -2.95 -5.82
CA GLU A 16 -11.47 -4.21 -6.53
C GLU A 16 -11.33 -3.94 -8.02
N SER A 17 -10.18 -4.29 -8.57
CA SER A 17 -9.91 -4.09 -9.98
C SER A 17 -10.59 -5.19 -10.80
N ILE A 18 -11.58 -4.81 -11.61
CA ILE A 18 -12.33 -5.74 -12.49
C ILE A 18 -11.79 -5.76 -13.93
N SER A 19 -10.95 -4.79 -14.28
CA SER A 19 -10.36 -4.66 -15.60
C SER A 19 -9.13 -3.77 -15.53
N GLU A 20 -7.99 -4.30 -15.96
CA GLU A 20 -6.70 -3.61 -15.96
C GLU A 20 -6.18 -3.53 -17.40
N PRO A 21 -6.28 -2.37 -18.06
CA PRO A 21 -5.77 -2.21 -19.41
C PRO A 21 -4.23 -2.13 -19.40
N GLY A 22 -3.58 -3.08 -20.07
CA GLY A 22 -2.15 -3.00 -20.42
C GLY A 22 -1.30 -4.18 -19.96
N LYS A 23 0.00 -4.13 -20.27
CA LYS A 23 0.98 -5.18 -19.90
C LYS A 23 1.64 -4.95 -18.55
N ALA A 24 1.49 -3.76 -17.96
CA ALA A 24 2.19 -3.38 -16.73
C ALA A 24 1.88 -4.31 -15.55
N PHE A 25 0.66 -4.85 -15.49
CA PHE A 25 0.24 -5.82 -14.47
C PHE A 25 0.36 -7.28 -14.92
N LEU A 26 0.52 -7.54 -16.22
CA LEU A 26 0.68 -8.91 -16.74
C LEU A 26 2.04 -9.52 -16.36
N ASP A 27 3.08 -8.69 -16.32
CA ASP A 27 4.45 -9.09 -15.98
C ASP A 27 4.88 -8.61 -14.58
N ALA A 28 3.95 -8.09 -13.78
CA ALA A 28 4.23 -7.58 -12.44
C ALA A 28 4.44 -8.72 -11.44
N GLU A 29 5.42 -8.57 -10.54
CA GLU A 29 5.58 -9.44 -9.37
C GLU A 29 4.64 -9.05 -8.21
N PHE A 30 3.85 -7.97 -8.36
CA PHE A 30 2.93 -7.46 -7.33
C PHE A 30 1.47 -7.60 -7.77
N ASP A 31 0.59 -7.92 -6.82
CA ASP A 31 -0.84 -8.16 -7.06
C ASP A 31 -1.72 -6.91 -6.92
N GLY A 32 -1.16 -5.80 -6.44
CA GLY A 32 -1.93 -4.58 -6.21
C GLY A 32 -1.08 -3.42 -5.70
N ILE A 33 -1.75 -2.28 -5.53
CA ILE A 33 -1.13 -1.03 -5.09
C ILE A 33 -1.81 -0.55 -3.81
N LEU A 34 -1.01 -0.22 -2.80
CA LEU A 34 -1.47 0.45 -1.58
C LEU A 34 -1.03 1.91 -1.63
N GLY A 35 -2.00 2.81 -1.84
CA GLY A 35 -1.76 4.26 -1.86
C GLY A 35 -1.48 4.82 -0.46
N LEU A 36 -0.40 5.60 -0.33
CA LEU A 36 0.01 6.28 0.91
C LEU A 36 -0.12 7.81 0.83
N ALA A 37 -0.75 8.31 -0.24
CA ALA A 37 -0.98 9.74 -0.45
C ALA A 37 -2.22 10.24 0.30
N TYR A 38 -2.40 11.56 0.33
CA TYR A 38 -3.49 12.23 1.04
C TYR A 38 -4.91 11.82 0.55
N PRO A 39 -5.93 11.88 1.42
CA PRO A 39 -7.32 11.58 1.06
C PRO A 39 -7.86 12.40 -0.12
N SER A 40 -7.35 13.61 -0.34
CA SER A 40 -7.77 14.49 -1.44
C SER A 40 -7.47 13.93 -2.84
N LEU A 41 -6.58 12.94 -2.94
CA LEU A 41 -6.25 12.24 -4.17
C LEU A 41 -6.94 10.86 -4.27
N ALA A 42 -7.68 10.44 -3.24
CA ALA A 42 -8.39 9.19 -3.26
C ALA A 42 -9.59 9.28 -4.21
N VAL A 43 -9.67 8.32 -5.12
CA VAL A 43 -10.86 8.14 -5.96
C VAL A 43 -12.05 7.82 -5.04
N ASP A 44 -13.20 8.41 -5.37
CA ASP A 44 -14.44 8.30 -4.60
C ASP A 44 -14.36 8.75 -3.13
N GLY A 45 -13.30 9.48 -2.76
CA GLY A 45 -13.12 10.02 -1.41
C GLY A 45 -12.88 8.94 -0.34
N VAL A 46 -12.42 7.75 -0.73
CA VAL A 46 -12.12 6.66 0.18
C VAL A 46 -10.99 7.03 1.13
N THR A 47 -11.16 6.77 2.42
CA THR A 47 -10.11 7.01 3.43
C THR A 47 -8.89 6.11 3.17
N PRO A 48 -7.70 6.67 2.94
CA PRO A 48 -6.48 5.88 2.78
C PRO A 48 -6.13 5.06 4.02
N VAL A 49 -5.30 4.03 3.82
CA VAL A 49 -4.92 3.09 4.90
C VAL A 49 -4.23 3.79 6.06
N PHE A 50 -3.30 4.70 5.77
CA PHE A 50 -2.55 5.39 6.80
C PHE A 50 -3.42 6.35 7.62
N ASP A 51 -4.38 7.03 6.99
CA ASP A 51 -5.38 7.85 7.68
C ASP A 51 -6.23 7.03 8.65
N ASN A 52 -6.67 5.83 8.24
CA ASN A 52 -7.38 4.92 9.15
C ASN A 52 -6.48 4.41 10.29
N MET A 53 -5.20 4.14 10.04
CA MET A 53 -4.24 3.77 11.09
C MET A 53 -4.09 4.89 12.13
N MET A 54 -3.97 6.14 11.69
CA MET A 54 -3.90 7.30 12.59
C MET A 54 -5.21 7.47 13.38
N ALA A 55 -6.36 7.40 12.72
CA ALA A 55 -7.67 7.54 13.36
C ALA A 55 -7.96 6.43 14.40
N GLN A 56 -7.40 5.24 14.19
CA GLN A 56 -7.54 4.08 15.09
C GLN A 56 -6.43 3.99 16.14
N ASN A 57 -5.52 4.98 16.21
CA ASN A 57 -4.36 5.00 17.11
C ASN A 57 -3.46 3.75 17.00
N LEU A 58 -3.30 3.23 15.78
CA LEU A 58 -2.45 2.05 15.50
C LEU A 58 -0.97 2.41 15.33
N VAL A 59 -0.66 3.70 15.20
CA VAL A 59 0.70 4.23 15.09
C VAL A 59 0.96 5.22 16.21
N GLU A 60 2.17 5.20 16.75
CA GLU A 60 2.57 6.11 17.84
C GLU A 60 2.72 7.56 17.35
N LEU A 61 3.22 7.73 16.13
CA LEU A 61 3.38 9.03 15.47
C LEU A 61 2.68 9.01 14.11
N PRO A 62 2.11 10.15 13.67
CA PRO A 62 1.46 10.27 12.36
C PRO A 62 2.49 10.40 11.21
N ILE A 63 3.49 9.51 11.20
CA ILE A 63 4.62 9.52 10.26
C ILE A 63 4.89 8.08 9.82
N PHE A 64 5.20 7.88 8.54
CA PHE A 64 5.79 6.65 8.02
C PHE A 64 7.11 6.97 7.32
N SER A 65 7.95 5.96 7.13
CA SER A 65 9.22 6.10 6.41
C SER A 65 9.44 4.89 5.49
N VAL A 66 10.16 5.12 4.41
CA VAL A 66 10.51 4.07 3.45
C VAL A 66 12.03 4.06 3.31
N TYR A 67 12.62 2.88 3.45
CA TYR A 67 14.01 2.65 3.12
C TYR A 67 14.08 1.76 1.87
N MET A 68 14.69 2.26 0.80
CA MET A 68 14.92 1.52 -0.43
C MET A 68 16.42 1.27 -0.57
N SER A 69 16.81 0.00 -0.50
CA SER A 69 18.20 -0.40 -0.75
C SER A 69 18.52 -0.28 -2.24
N SER A 70 19.68 0.30 -2.57
CA SER A 70 20.24 0.26 -3.93
C SER A 70 20.95 -1.06 -4.24
N TYR A 71 21.20 -1.89 -3.22
CA TYR A 71 21.75 -3.22 -3.42
C TYR A 71 20.67 -4.12 -4.03
N VAL A 72 20.87 -4.47 -5.30
CA VAL A 72 20.08 -5.49 -5.97
C VAL A 72 20.59 -6.84 -5.48
N HIS A 73 19.78 -7.58 -4.72
CA HIS A 73 20.10 -8.96 -4.36
C HIS A 73 19.88 -9.85 -5.59
N GLY A 74 20.85 -9.84 -6.50
CA GLY A 74 20.95 -10.74 -7.63
C GLY A 74 22.13 -11.68 -7.43
N PHE A 75 21.85 -12.98 -7.52
CA PHE A 75 22.83 -14.06 -7.54
C PHE A 75 24.09 -13.66 -8.31
N ALA A 76 25.21 -13.56 -7.62
CA ALA A 76 26.52 -13.63 -8.26
C ALA A 76 26.65 -15.04 -8.87
N LYS A 77 26.28 -15.20 -10.14
CA LYS A 77 26.79 -16.30 -10.97
C LYS A 77 28.06 -15.81 -11.65
N GLY A 78 29.19 -16.15 -11.02
CA GLY A 78 30.50 -16.30 -11.62
C GLY A 78 31.06 -17.63 -11.15
#